data_AF-A0A6H5KX45-F1
#
_entry.id   AF-A0A6H5KX45-F1
#
_cell.length_a   1.000
_cell.length_b   1.000
_cell.length_c   1.000
_cell.angle_alpha   90.00
_cell.angle_beta   90.00
_cell.angle_gamma   90.00
#
_symmetry.space_group_name_H-M   'P 1'
#
loop_
_entity.id
_entity.type
_entity.pdbx_description
1 polymer ?
#
loop_
_entity_poly.entity_id
_entity_poly.type
_entity_poly.pdbx_seq_one_letter_code
_entity_poly.pdbx_strand_id
1 'polypeptide(L)' 'MPHYHIVEATEAVKPVLGEYFVEPEKSGPIPFHLIKRFIKGTEECLFVEDEGETVYYKNDKSAFE' A
#
# COMPACT_ATOMS: atom_id res chain seq x y z
N MET A 1 13.00 -4.75 13.55
CA MET A 1 12.46 -6.12 13.70
C MET A 1 12.95 -6.94 12.52
N PRO A 2 13.49 -8.16 12.71
CA PRO A 2 13.99 -8.96 11.61
C PRO A 2 12.83 -9.60 10.80
N HIS A 3 13.08 -9.90 9.52
CA HIS A 3 12.04 -10.31 8.57
C HIS A 3 11.34 -11.64 8.91
N TYR A 4 11.92 -12.45 9.80
CA TYR A 4 11.39 -13.76 10.19
C TYR A 4 10.19 -13.67 11.15
N HIS A 5 10.02 -12.53 11.85
CA HIS A 5 8.91 -12.28 12.77
C HIS A 5 7.76 -11.47 12.15
N ILE A 6 7.74 -11.30 10.82
CA ILE A 6 6.71 -10.51 10.14
C ILE A 6 5.31 -11.13 10.36
N VAL A 7 5.20 -12.45 10.43
CA VAL A 7 3.93 -13.14 10.68
C VAL A 7 3.40 -12.81 12.08
N GLU A 8 4.24 -12.94 13.11
CA GLU A 8 3.88 -12.62 14.50
C GLU A 8 3.47 -11.15 14.66
N ALA A 9 4.23 -10.25 14.02
CA ALA A 9 3.90 -8.83 14.02
C ALA A 9 2.59 -8.53 13.29
N THR A 10 2.30 -9.25 12.20
CA THR A 10 1.05 -9.07 11.45
C THR A 10 -0.14 -9.50 12.32
N GLU A 11 -0.06 -10.67 12.96
CA GLU A 11 -1.10 -11.16 13.88
C GLU A 11 -1.32 -10.23 15.07
N ALA A 12 -0.25 -9.66 15.63
CA ALA A 12 -0.36 -8.68 16.72
C ALA A 12 -1.01 -7.35 16.28
N VAL A 13 -0.85 -6.97 15.01
CA VAL A 13 -1.37 -5.70 14.46
C VAL A 13 -2.79 -5.84 13.89
N LYS A 14 -3.21 -7.03 13.45
CA LYS A 14 -4.58 -7.31 12.99
C LYS A 14 -5.69 -6.72 13.88
N PRO A 15 -5.69 -6.93 15.22
CA PRO A 15 -6.74 -6.36 16.08
C PRO A 15 -6.68 -4.83 16.19
N VAL A 16 -5.51 -4.22 15.95
CA VAL A 16 -5.34 -2.75 15.96
C VAL A 16 -5.94 -2.13 14.69
N LEU A 17 -5.77 -2.79 13.54
CA LEU A 17 -6.26 -2.30 12.26
C LEU A 17 -7.75 -2.59 12.02
N GLY A 18 -8.29 -3.66 12.62
CA GLY A 18 -9.72 -3.98 12.57
C GLY A 18 -10.24 -4.07 11.13
N GLU A 19 -11.26 -3.27 10.80
CA GLU A 19 -11.92 -3.23 9.48
C GLU A 19 -10.99 -2.75 8.35
N TYR A 20 -9.92 -2.03 8.68
CA TYR A 20 -8.96 -1.53 7.70
C TYR A 20 -7.88 -2.57 7.34
N PHE A 21 -7.84 -3.71 8.05
CA PHE A 21 -6.92 -4.77 7.70
C PHE A 21 -7.39 -5.52 6.45
N VAL A 22 -6.57 -5.50 5.40
CA VAL A 22 -6.84 -6.23 4.16
C VAL A 22 -6.00 -7.51 4.15
N GLU A 23 -6.66 -8.67 4.23
CA GLU A 23 -5.97 -9.96 4.18
C GLU A 23 -5.27 -10.12 2.80
N PRO A 24 -3.97 -10.46 2.77
CA PRO A 24 -3.24 -10.63 1.52
C PRO A 24 -3.66 -11.93 0.81
N GLU A 25 -3.90 -11.84 -0.50
CA GLU A 25 -4.21 -13.00 -1.32
C GLU A 25 -2.97 -13.87 -1.54
N LYS A 26 -3.10 -15.19 -1.34
CA LYS A 26 -2.02 -16.13 -1.60
C LYS A 26 -1.80 -16.27 -3.11
N SER A 27 -0.55 -16.12 -3.53
CA SER A 27 -0.14 -16.37 -4.91
C SER A 27 -0.18 -17.87 -5.23
N GLY A 28 -0.79 -18.22 -6.37
CA GLY A 28 -0.61 -19.53 -7.01
C GLY A 28 0.66 -19.56 -7.88
N PRO A 29 0.85 -20.59 -8.73
CA PRO A 29 1.99 -20.70 -9.63
C PRO A 29 2.17 -19.47 -10.54
N ILE A 30 1.07 -18.81 -10.91
CA ILE A 30 1.08 -17.53 -11.62
C ILE A 30 0.22 -16.53 -10.81
N PRO A 31 0.80 -15.40 -10.35
CA PRO A 31 0.14 -14.49 -9.42
C PRO A 31 -0.67 -13.38 -10.12
N PHE A 32 -1.77 -13.74 -10.81
CA PHE A 32 -2.60 -12.77 -11.55
C PHE A 32 -3.23 -11.68 -10.66
N HIS A 33 -3.47 -11.94 -9.38
CA HIS A 33 -4.04 -10.97 -8.43
C HIS A 33 -3.18 -9.71 -8.26
N LEU A 34 -1.87 -9.82 -8.53
CA LEU A 34 -0.93 -8.70 -8.44
C LEU A 34 -1.15 -7.67 -9.53
N ILE A 35 -1.66 -8.06 -10.70
CA ILE A 35 -1.86 -7.14 -11.84
C ILE A 35 -2.83 -6.02 -11.43
N LYS A 36 -3.95 -6.39 -10.81
CA LYS A 36 -4.95 -5.43 -10.34
C LYS A 36 -4.38 -4.49 -9.27
N ARG A 37 -3.62 -5.05 -8.31
CA ARG A 37 -2.99 -4.26 -7.23
C ARG A 37 -1.93 -3.30 -7.80
N PHE A 38 -1.18 -3.74 -8.80
CA PHE A 38 -0.16 -2.93 -9.46
C PHE A 38 -0.76 -1.75 -10.22
N ILE A 39 -1.82 -1.98 -11.02
CA ILE A 39 -2.51 -0.91 -11.75
C ILE A 39 -3.03 0.14 -10.76
N LYS A 40 -3.76 -0.30 -9.73
CA LYS A 40 -4.31 0.59 -8.70
C LYS A 40 -3.22 1.41 -8.00
N GLY A 41 -2.13 0.76 -7.60
CA GLY A 41 -1.02 1.44 -6.93
C GLY A 41 -0.35 2.48 -7.85
N THR A 42 -0.32 2.25 -9.16
CA THR A 42 0.23 3.21 -10.12
C THR A 42 -0.69 4.41 -10.33
N GLU A 43 -2.02 4.21 -10.32
CA GLU A 43 -3.01 5.30 -10.41
C GLU A 43 -3.03 6.18 -9.16
N GLU A 44 -2.88 5.58 -7.97
CA GLU A 44 -2.88 6.30 -6.68
C GLU A 44 -1.51 6.89 -6.32
N CYS A 45 -0.45 6.55 -7.06
CA CYS A 45 0.90 7.05 -6.84
C CYS A 45 1.01 8.53 -7.24
N LEU A 46 0.89 9.41 -6.25
CA LEU A 46 1.13 10.84 -6.41
C LEU A 46 2.63 11.13 -6.46
N PHE A 47 3.11 11.67 -7.58
CA PHE A 47 4.48 12.16 -7.70
C PHE A 47 4.67 13.43 -6.87
N VAL A 48 5.76 13.47 -6.09
CA VAL A 48 6.16 14.65 -5.31
C VAL A 48 7.44 15.19 -5.92
N GLU A 49 7.42 16.44 -6.36
CA GLU A 49 8.60 17.13 -6.91
C GLU A 49 9.61 17.38 -5.77
N ASP A 50 10.87 16.97 -6.00
CA ASP A 50 11.95 16.97 -4.98
C ASP A 50 12.76 18.29 -4.97
N GLU A 51 12.35 19.29 -5.78
CA GLU A 51 13.07 20.56 -5.94
C GLU A 51 12.47 21.68 -5.05
N GLY A 52 12.91 21.74 -3.79
CA GLY A 52 12.91 22.97 -2.97
C GLY A 52 11.82 23.15 -1.90
N GLU A 53 12.25 23.17 -0.63
CA GLU A 53 11.48 23.44 0.61
C GLU A 53 10.39 22.41 0.98
N THR A 54 9.86 22.52 2.21
CA THR A 54 8.89 21.62 2.85
C THR A 54 7.76 21.21 1.89
N VAL A 55 7.85 19.99 1.38
CA VAL A 55 6.88 19.47 0.42
C VAL A 55 5.64 18.97 1.14
N TYR A 56 4.51 19.62 0.90
CA TYR A 56 3.20 19.11 1.29
C TYR A 56 2.65 18.25 0.16
N TYR A 57 1.99 17.14 0.48
CA TYR A 57 1.23 16.38 -0.50
C TYR A 57 0.30 17.34 -1.25
N LYS A 58 0.58 17.58 -2.54
CA LYS A 58 -0.38 18.24 -3.42
C LYS A 58 -1.55 17.27 -3.54
N ASN A 59 -2.59 17.51 -2.74
CA ASN A 59 -3.87 16.86 -2.91
C ASN A 59 -4.53 17.46 -4.15
N ASP A 60 -4.03 17.07 -5.32
CA ASP A 60 -4.61 17.45 -6.59
C ASP A 60 -5.92 16.68 -6.73
N LYS A 61 -7.03 17.38 -6.46
CA LYS A 61 -8.38 16.81 -6.44
C LYS A 61 -8.83 16.29 -7.82
N SER A 62 -8.06 16.58 -8.87
CA SER A 62 -8.28 16.06 -10.22
C SER A 62 -7.90 14.57 -10.37
N ALA A 63 -7.15 13.99 -9.43
CA ALA A 63 -6.76 12.58 -9.45
C ALA A 63 -7.85 11.60 -8.98
N PHE A 64 -8.98 12.13 -8.47
CA PHE A 64 -10.08 11.34 -7.91
C PHE A 64 -11.45 11.66 -8.57
N GLU A 65 -11.47 12.32 -9.73
CA GLU A 65 -12.66 12.53 -10.57
C GLU A 65 -12.81 11.48 -11.68
#